data_AF-A0AAU2B1B9-F1
#
_entry.id   AF-A0AAU2B1B9-F1
#
_cell.length_a   1.000
_cell.length_b   1.000
_cell.length_c   1.000
_cell.angle_alpha   90.00
_cell.angle_beta   90.00
_cell.angle_gamma   90.00
#
_symmetry.space_group_name_H-M   'P 1'
#
loop_
_entity.id
_entity.type
_entity.pdbx_description
1 polymer ?
#
loop_
_entity_poly.entity_id
_entity_poly.type
_entity_poly.pdbx_seq_one_letter_code
_entity_poly.pdbx_strand_id
1 'polypeptide(L)'
;MAGTATAARVALTALLLGLAGVVWFLGMMAGFDTRPTRPCVNAIEGGWSAQGYRAPEHQGIRFDEGFFPPSHVCRWPDGRSVELVPWWNAPLFLGALAGAVAVPVAPLVRRRRPARSGGPQSAPESRAVHTDG
;
A
#
# COMPACT_ATOMS: atom_id res chain seq x y z
N MET A 1 3.59 19.12 27.70
CA MET A 1 4.21 18.07 26.84
C MET A 1 3.23 17.39 25.87
N ALA A 2 1.91 17.65 25.91
CA ALA A 2 0.95 17.02 24.98
C ALA A 2 0.97 17.58 23.54
N GLY A 3 1.43 18.82 23.34
CA GLY A 3 1.40 19.48 22.03
C GLY A 3 2.39 18.93 21.00
N THR A 4 3.58 18.49 21.44
CA THR A 4 4.65 18.01 20.54
C THR A 4 4.29 16.67 19.89
N ALA A 5 3.60 15.79 20.61
CA ALA A 5 3.17 14.48 20.09
C ALA A 5 2.09 14.58 19.01
N THR A 6 1.19 15.56 19.10
CA THR A 6 0.16 15.79 18.08
C THR A 6 0.76 16.40 16.82
N ALA A 7 1.64 17.41 16.98
CA ALA A 7 2.36 18.02 15.87
C ALA A 7 3.19 16.99 15.07
N ALA A 8 3.90 16.08 15.77
CA ALA A 8 4.68 15.03 15.13
C ALA A 8 3.82 14.04 14.32
N ARG A 9 2.62 13.68 14.80
CA ARG A 9 1.70 12.79 14.06
C ARG A 9 1.12 13.46 12.82
N VAL A 10 0.76 14.74 12.93
CA VAL A 10 0.26 15.51 11.78
C VAL A 10 1.36 15.62 10.72
N ALA A 11 2.58 15.97 11.12
CA ALA A 11 3.73 16.04 10.21
C ALA A 11 4.02 14.70 9.52
N LEU A 12 4.04 13.60 10.28
CA LEU A 12 4.24 12.26 9.72
C LEU A 12 3.11 11.84 8.77
N THR A 13 1.86 12.15 9.12
CA THR A 13 0.71 11.84 8.26
C THR A 13 0.78 12.63 6.95
N ALA A 14 1.10 13.92 7.02
CA ALA A 14 1.30 14.77 5.85
C ALA A 14 2.46 14.27 4.97
N LEU A 15 3.56 13.85 5.58
CA LEU A 15 4.69 13.24 4.87
C LEU A 15 4.27 11.96 4.14
N LEU A 16 3.52 11.08 4.80
CA LEU A 16 3.04 9.82 4.21
C LEU A 16 2.03 10.06 3.08
N LEU A 17 1.14 11.04 3.22
CA LEU A 17 0.23 11.45 2.14
C LEU A 17 1.00 12.08 0.97
N GLY A 18 2.00 12.91 1.25
CA GLY A 18 2.89 13.47 0.23
C GLY A 18 3.64 12.38 -0.53
N LEU A 19 4.21 11.40 0.19
CA LEU A 19 4.86 10.23 -0.41
C LEU A 19 3.89 9.43 -1.27
N ALA A 20 2.69 9.15 -0.76
CA ALA A 20 1.65 8.45 -1.52
C ALA A 20 1.28 9.20 -2.80
N GLY A 21 1.13 10.53 -2.73
CA GLY A 21 0.87 11.38 -3.90
C GLY A 21 2.00 11.35 -4.93
N VAL A 22 3.26 11.42 -4.48
CA VAL A 22 4.44 11.34 -5.36
C VAL A 22 4.53 9.97 -6.05
N VAL A 23 4.39 8.89 -5.28
CA VAL A 23 4.42 7.52 -5.82
C VAL A 23 3.27 7.31 -6.81
N TRP A 24 2.06 7.74 -6.44
CA TRP A 24 0.90 7.68 -7.33
C TRP A 24 1.13 8.44 -8.64
N PHE A 25 1.63 9.67 -8.56
CA PHE A 25 1.93 10.49 -9.73
C PHE A 25 3.00 9.85 -10.61
N LEU A 26 4.07 9.30 -10.03
CA LEU A 26 5.10 8.58 -10.77
C LEU A 26 4.53 7.33 -11.47
N GLY A 27 3.64 6.59 -10.80
CA GLY A 27 2.93 5.46 -11.41
C GLY A 27 2.04 5.87 -12.58
N MET A 28 1.30 6.97 -12.44
CA MET A 28 0.47 7.52 -13.52
C MET A 28 1.30 8.01 -14.70
N MET A 29 2.50 8.57 -14.45
CA MET A 29 3.41 9.02 -15.51
C MET A 29 4.16 7.87 -16.18
N ALA A 30 4.21 6.68 -15.55
CA ALA A 30 4.86 5.51 -16.12
C ALA A 30 4.06 4.99 -17.32
N GLY A 31 4.52 5.25 -18.54
CA GLY A 31 3.87 4.81 -19.77
C GLY A 31 3.12 5.89 -20.54
N PHE A 32 3.16 7.16 -20.10
CA PHE A 32 2.74 8.30 -20.93
C PHE A 32 3.76 8.52 -22.06
N ASP A 33 3.56 7.82 -23.17
CA ASP A 33 4.10 8.22 -24.47
C ASP A 33 2.89 8.51 -25.38
N THR A 34 2.99 9.50 -26.26
CA THR A 34 1.91 9.92 -27.19
C THR A 34 1.46 8.81 -28.15
N ARG A 35 2.10 7.63 -28.08
CA ARG A 35 1.73 6.39 -28.76
C ARG A 35 1.65 5.25 -27.73
N PRO A 36 0.45 4.76 -27.39
CA PRO A 36 0.23 3.85 -26.25
C PRO A 36 0.92 2.49 -26.41
N THR A 37 1.19 2.04 -27.63
CA THR A 37 1.79 0.73 -27.92
C THR A 37 3.32 0.72 -27.85
N ARG A 38 3.97 1.87 -27.91
CA ARG A 38 5.43 1.99 -27.92
C ARG A 38 6.11 1.54 -26.61
N PRO A 39 5.62 1.94 -25.43
CA PRO A 39 6.19 1.45 -24.17
C PRO A 39 5.97 -0.07 -24.00
N CYS A 40 4.85 -0.62 -24.49
CA CYS A 40 4.58 -2.06 -24.43
C CYS A 40 5.61 -2.89 -25.21
N VAL A 41 5.93 -2.50 -26.45
CA VAL A 41 6.89 -3.23 -27.29
C VAL A 41 8.31 -3.13 -26.71
N ASN A 42 8.70 -1.94 -26.25
CA ASN A 42 10.02 -1.71 -25.67
C ASN A 42 10.27 -2.55 -24.40
N ALA A 43 9.22 -2.78 -23.60
CA ALA A 43 9.31 -3.60 -22.39
C ALA A 43 9.55 -5.09 -22.68
N ILE A 44 9.10 -5.61 -23.83
CA ILE A 44 9.33 -7.01 -24.24
C ILE A 44 10.63 -7.16 -25.03
N GLU A 45 10.90 -6.27 -25.98
CA GLU A 45 12.06 -6.40 -26.88
C GLU A 45 13.39 -5.98 -26.22
N GLY A 46 13.33 -5.36 -25.03
CA GLY A 46 14.53 -4.95 -24.29
C GLY A 46 15.33 -3.84 -24.99
N GLY A 47 14.73 -3.12 -25.94
CA GLY A 47 15.40 -2.10 -26.73
C GLY A 47 14.48 -1.33 -27.68
N TRP A 48 14.94 -0.15 -28.08
CA TRP A 48 14.21 0.72 -29.00
C TRP A 48 14.46 0.26 -30.44
N SER A 49 13.55 -0.52 -31.02
CA SER A 49 13.61 -0.93 -32.42
C SER A 49 12.46 -0.27 -33.21
N ALA A 50 12.80 0.52 -34.24
CA ALA A 50 11.80 1.16 -35.09
C ALA A 50 11.11 0.15 -36.03
N GLN A 51 11.77 -0.99 -36.31
CA GLN A 51 11.23 -2.11 -37.08
C GLN A 51 10.21 -2.93 -36.28
N GLY A 52 10.42 -3.19 -34.98
CA GLY A 52 9.54 -4.01 -34.15
C GLY A 52 8.11 -3.47 -34.14
N TYR A 53 7.94 -2.15 -34.02
CA TYR A 53 6.62 -1.50 -33.95
C TYR A 53 5.68 -1.77 -35.14
N ARG A 54 6.18 -2.15 -36.32
CA ARG A 54 5.34 -2.44 -37.51
C ARG A 54 5.02 -3.92 -37.69
N ALA A 55 5.45 -4.78 -36.78
CA ALA A 55 5.19 -6.20 -36.90
C ALA A 55 3.66 -6.49 -36.82
N PRO A 56 3.12 -7.35 -37.70
CA PRO A 56 1.69 -7.69 -37.69
C PRO A 56 1.25 -8.34 -36.38
N GLU A 57 2.17 -8.92 -35.63
CA GLU A 57 1.98 -9.49 -34.29
C GLU A 57 1.67 -8.46 -33.19
N HIS A 58 1.80 -7.16 -33.47
CA HIS A 58 1.39 -6.07 -32.57
C HIS A 58 -0.02 -5.54 -32.88
N GLN A 59 -0.67 -6.06 -33.91
CA GLN A 59 -2.07 -5.76 -34.19
C GLN A 59 -2.95 -6.46 -33.15
N GLY A 60 -3.68 -5.69 -32.34
CA GLY A 60 -4.57 -6.22 -31.31
C GLY A 60 -4.06 -6.18 -29.88
N ILE A 61 -2.94 -5.48 -29.61
CA ILE A 61 -2.51 -5.19 -28.22
C ILE A 61 -3.61 -4.37 -27.54
N ARG A 62 -4.09 -4.85 -26.38
CA ARG A 62 -5.01 -4.12 -25.51
C ARG A 62 -4.26 -3.42 -24.40
N PHE A 63 -4.70 -2.20 -24.09
CA PHE A 63 -4.15 -1.39 -23.01
C PHE A 63 -5.20 -1.27 -21.92
N ASP A 64 -4.91 -1.84 -20.75
CA ASP A 64 -5.77 -1.76 -19.58
C ASP A 64 -5.16 -0.78 -18.57
N GLU A 65 -5.89 0.29 -18.24
CA GLU A 65 -5.50 1.31 -17.27
C GLU A 65 -6.29 1.15 -15.97
N GLY A 66 -5.59 1.06 -14.85
CA GLY A 66 -6.14 1.05 -13.51
C GLY A 66 -5.69 2.27 -12.72
N PHE A 67 -6.64 2.96 -12.07
CA PHE A 67 -6.37 4.19 -11.32
C PHE A 67 -5.91 3.94 -9.88
N PHE A 68 -6.39 2.86 -9.26
CA PHE A 68 -6.11 2.56 -7.85
C PHE A 68 -5.99 1.05 -7.61
N PRO A 69 -4.78 0.52 -7.37
CA PRO A 69 -3.48 1.20 -7.54
C PRO A 69 -3.22 1.58 -9.02
N PRO A 70 -2.38 2.60 -9.30
CA PRO A 70 -1.94 2.91 -10.66
C PRO A 70 -1.34 1.67 -11.33
N SER A 71 -1.93 1.25 -12.44
CA SER A 71 -1.49 0.09 -13.22
C SER A 71 -1.74 0.35 -14.69
N HIS A 72 -0.74 0.05 -15.52
CA HIS A 72 -0.85 0.13 -16.97
C HIS A 72 -0.40 -1.23 -17.51
N VAL A 73 -1.34 -2.01 -18.00
CA VAL A 73 -1.10 -3.40 -18.43
C VAL A 73 -1.29 -3.50 -19.93
N CYS A 74 -0.25 -3.92 -20.62
CA CYS A 74 -0.30 -4.29 -22.02
C CYS A 74 -0.66 -5.77 -22.11
N ARG A 75 -1.70 -6.12 -22.87
CA ARG A 75 -2.10 -7.50 -23.14
C ARG A 75 -1.95 -7.83 -24.62
N TRP A 76 -1.22 -8.88 -24.93
CA TRP A 76 -1.01 -9.36 -26.29
C TRP A 76 -2.05 -10.43 -26.67
N PRO A 77 -2.29 -10.63 -27.98
CA PRO A 77 -3.23 -11.64 -28.48
C PRO A 77 -2.83 -13.08 -28.10
N ASP A 78 -1.54 -13.31 -27.86
CA ASP A 78 -0.98 -14.61 -27.45
C ASP A 78 -1.12 -14.91 -25.94
N GLY A 79 -1.73 -13.98 -25.19
CA GLY A 79 -1.95 -14.12 -23.75
C GLY A 79 -0.82 -13.58 -22.89
N ARG A 80 0.27 -13.05 -23.46
CA ARG A 80 1.30 -12.35 -22.68
C ARG A 80 0.75 -11.05 -22.12
N SER A 81 1.19 -10.71 -20.92
CA SER A 81 0.88 -9.43 -20.30
C SER A 81 2.13 -8.81 -19.68
N VAL A 82 2.30 -7.50 -19.82
CA VAL A 82 3.39 -6.75 -19.22
C VAL A 82 2.82 -5.55 -18.49
N GLU A 83 3.22 -5.38 -17.24
CA GLU A 83 2.91 -4.21 -16.44
C GLU A 83 4.02 -3.17 -16.65
N LEU A 84 3.62 -1.99 -17.12
CA LEU A 84 4.54 -0.87 -17.37
C LEU A 84 4.90 -0.13 -16.08
N VAL A 85 4.04 -0.24 -15.06
CA VAL A 85 4.28 0.36 -13.76
C VAL A 85 5.31 -0.49 -13.02
N PRO A 86 6.37 0.12 -12.46
CA PRO A 86 7.37 -0.64 -11.70
C PRO A 86 6.74 -1.40 -10.53
N TRP A 87 7.18 -2.64 -10.31
CA TRP A 87 6.63 -3.54 -9.28
C TRP A 87 6.65 -2.96 -7.86
N TRP A 88 7.55 -2.01 -7.57
CA TRP A 88 7.66 -1.35 -6.27
C TRP A 88 6.59 -0.26 -6.05
N ASN A 89 5.92 0.20 -7.11
CA ASN A 89 5.01 1.34 -7.02
C ASN A 89 3.77 1.02 -6.18
N ALA A 90 3.09 -0.08 -6.48
CA ALA A 90 1.92 -0.54 -5.74
C ALA A 90 2.20 -0.79 -4.24
N PRO A 91 3.24 -1.54 -3.83
CA PRO A 91 3.51 -1.76 -2.40
C PRO A 91 3.92 -0.48 -1.67
N LEU A 92 4.70 0.42 -2.29
CA LEU A 92 5.05 1.70 -1.66
C LEU A 92 3.81 2.60 -1.48
N PHE A 93 2.95 2.68 -2.49
CA PHE A 93 1.73 3.47 -2.44
C PHE A 93 0.79 2.97 -1.34
N LEU A 94 0.52 1.66 -1.32
CA LEU A 94 -0.34 1.03 -0.31
C LEU A 94 0.25 1.14 1.09
N GLY A 95 1.58 0.98 1.24
CA GLY A 95 2.28 1.16 2.51
C GLY A 95 2.18 2.57 3.05
N ALA A 96 2.34 3.58 2.18
CA ALA A 96 2.21 4.99 2.55
C ALA A 96 0.78 5.33 2.99
N LEU A 97 -0.24 4.88 2.26
CA LEU A 97 -1.65 5.07 2.64
C LEU A 97 -1.99 4.36 3.95
N ALA A 98 -1.56 3.11 4.11
CA ALA A 98 -1.76 2.36 5.35
C ALA A 98 -1.12 3.08 6.54
N GLY A 99 0.09 3.62 6.37
CA GLY A 99 0.76 4.44 7.37
C GLY A 99 -0.03 5.72 7.69
N ALA A 100 -0.49 6.43 6.66
CA ALA A 100 -1.27 7.67 6.82
C ALA A 100 -2.57 7.45 7.60
N VAL A 101 -3.19 6.27 7.47
CA VAL A 101 -4.36 5.88 8.28
C VAL A 101 -3.96 5.41 9.68
N ALA A 102 -2.92 4.61 9.81
CA ALA A 102 -2.51 4.02 11.08
C ALA A 102 -2.01 5.05 12.10
N VAL A 103 -1.26 6.07 11.67
CA VAL A 103 -0.66 7.11 12.55
C VAL A 103 -1.72 7.87 13.38
N PRO A 104 -2.81 8.42 12.80
CA PRO A 104 -3.85 9.09 13.58
C PRO A 104 -4.74 8.11 14.37
N VAL A 105 -4.95 6.88 13.88
CA VAL A 105 -5.86 5.89 14.50
C VAL A 105 -5.22 5.15 15.69
N ALA A 106 -3.92 4.91 15.67
CA ALA A 106 -3.19 4.16 16.71
C ALA A 106 -3.47 4.63 18.15
N PRO A 107 -3.47 5.94 18.50
CA PRO A 107 -3.78 6.37 19.86
C PRO A 107 -5.23 6.06 20.29
N LEU A 108 -6.18 6.05 19.35
CA LEU A 108 -7.59 5.71 19.65
C LEU A 108 -7.75 4.23 19.97
N VAL A 109 -7.08 3.36 19.20
CA VAL A 109 -7.09 1.90 19.43
C VAL A 109 -6.39 1.55 20.75
N ARG A 110 -5.28 2.22 21.06
CA ARG A 110 -4.56 2.00 22.33
C ARG A 110 -5.39 2.38 23.55
N ARG A 111 -6.20 3.44 23.47
CA ARG A 111 -7.13 3.85 24.55
C ARG A 111 -8.28 2.88 24.76
N ARG A 112 -8.67 2.14 23.71
CA ARG A 112 -9.75 1.14 23.77
C ARG A 112 -9.30 -0.24 24.26
N ARG A 113 -8.00 -0.48 24.48
CA ARG A 113 -7.57 -1.70 25.15
C ARG A 113 -7.90 -1.52 26.63
N PRO A 114 -8.96 -2.18 27.17
CA PRO A 114 -9.11 -2.22 28.61
C PRO A 114 -7.80 -2.76 29.18
N ALA A 115 -7.31 -2.11 30.23
CA ALA A 115 -6.28 -2.70 31.05
C ALA A 115 -6.75 -4.13 31.33
N ARG A 116 -5.95 -5.12 30.95
CA ARG A 116 -6.11 -6.49 31.46
C ARG A 116 -5.70 -6.42 32.93
N SER A 117 -6.52 -5.73 33.72
CA SER A 117 -6.35 -5.46 35.13
C SER A 117 -7.01 -6.60 35.89
N GLY A 118 -6.18 -7.35 36.60
CA GLY A 118 -6.60 -7.96 37.85
C GLY A 118 -7.29 -9.31 37.72
N GLY A 119 -6.48 -10.36 37.62
CA GLY A 119 -6.84 -11.65 38.20
C GLY A 119 -5.70 -12.27 39.00
N PRO A 120 -5.13 -11.64 40.05
CA PRO A 120 -4.62 -12.41 41.16
C PRO A 120 -5.82 -12.86 41.99
N GLN A 121 -6.23 -14.11 41.81
CA GLN A 121 -7.17 -14.76 42.71
C GLN A 121 -6.39 -15.09 43.99
N SER A 122 -6.25 -14.08 44.85
CA SER A 122 -5.84 -14.27 46.24
C SER A 122 -6.90 -15.11 46.93
N ALA A 123 -6.44 -16.22 47.48
CA ALA A 123 -7.08 -17.13 48.43
C ALA A 123 -8.26 -16.58 49.24
N PRO A 124 -9.36 -17.34 49.41
CA PRO A 124 -10.13 -17.27 50.63
C PRO A 124 -9.29 -17.87 51.76
N GLU A 125 -8.85 -16.99 52.65
CA GLU A 125 -8.40 -17.27 54.00
C GLU A 125 -9.45 -18.13 54.72
N SER A 126 -9.24 -19.45 54.72
CA SER A 126 -9.98 -20.40 55.53
C SER A 126 -9.53 -20.26 56.99
N ARG A 127 -10.13 -19.30 57.71
CA ARG A 127 -9.92 -19.08 59.14
C ARG A 127 -11.18 -19.44 59.93
N ALA A 128 -10.98 -20.43 60.80
CA ALA A 128 -11.69 -20.73 62.06
C ALA A 128 -13.16 -21.16 62.00
N VAL A 129 -13.39 -22.47 62.08
CA VAL A 129 -14.53 -23.02 62.83
C VAL A 129 -13.99 -23.47 64.18
N HIS A 130 -14.38 -22.71 65.20
CA HIS A 130 -14.26 -23.03 66.61
C HIS A 130 -15.32 -24.10 66.91
N THR A 131 -14.92 -25.27 67.38
CA THR A 131 -15.84 -26.25 67.99
C THR A 131 -15.49 -26.36 69.47
N ASP A 132 -16.33 -25.77 70.31
CA ASP A 132 -16.46 -26.16 71.72
C ASP A 132 -17.34 -27.42 71.78
N GLY A 133 -16.89 -28.41 72.54
CA GLY A 133 -17.56 -29.69 72.79
C GLY A 133 -16.63 -30.66 73.49
#